data_AF-A0A954MDH8-F1
#
_entry.id   AF-A0A954MDH8-F1
#
_cell.length_a   1.000
_cell.length_b   1.000
_cell.length_c   1.000
_cell.angle_alpha   90.00
_cell.angle_beta   90.00
_cell.angle_gamma   90.00
#
_symmetry.space_group_name_H-M   'P 1'
#
loop_
_entity.id
_entity.type
_entity.pdbx_description
1 polymer ?
#
loop_
_entity_poly.entity_id
_entity_poly.type
_entity_poly.pdbx_seq_one_letter_code
_entity_poly.pdbx_strand_id
1 'polypeptide(L)' 'MPSLFYAVPLTAVISLVYCATRYEMPSRILQTAFVMFSKTIVGLATLYGILWYFSS' A
#
# COMPACT_ATOMS: atom_id res chain seq x y z
N MET A 1 4.73 17.66 3.83
CA MET A 1 4.79 16.18 3.76
C MET A 1 3.54 15.65 4.45
N PRO A 2 2.64 14.90 3.78
CA PRO A 2 1.52 14.28 4.48
C PRO A 2 2.07 13.39 5.59
N SER A 3 1.57 13.55 6.81
CA SER A 3 2.01 12.69 7.91
C SER A 3 1.69 11.23 7.58
N LEU A 4 2.53 10.30 8.00
CA LEU A 4 2.34 8.86 7.77
C LEU A 4 0.94 8.39 8.22
N PHE A 5 0.39 9.05 9.25
CA PHE A 5 -0.98 8.87 9.74
C PHE A 5 -2.07 9.11 8.69
N TYR A 6 -1.85 9.96 7.70
CA TYR A 6 -2.79 10.15 6.57
C TYR A 6 -2.41 9.30 5.36
N ALA A 7 -1.12 9.10 5.10
CA ALA A 7 -0.65 8.38 3.93
C ALA A 7 -1.05 6.89 3.94
N VAL A 8 -1.00 6.24 5.11
CA VAL A 8 -1.36 4.83 5.30
C VAL A 8 -2.85 4.56 5.05
N PRO A 9 -3.80 5.26 5.68
CA PRO A 9 -5.22 5.05 5.38
C PRO A 9 -5.57 5.44 3.95
N LEU A 10 -4.95 6.48 3.39
CA LEU A 10 -5.15 6.86 1.98
C LEU A 10 -4.74 5.73 1.03
N THR A 11 -3.57 5.12 1.23
CA THR A 11 -3.12 3.99 0.39
C THR A 11 -3.99 2.75 0.53
N ALA A 12 -4.52 2.49 1.73
CA ALA A 12 -5.51 1.43 1.94
C ALA A 12 -6.81 1.71 1.19
N VAL A 13 -7.35 2.93 1.26
CA VAL A 13 -8.57 3.31 0.55
C VAL A 13 -8.38 3.27 -0.97
N ILE A 14 -7.26 3.78 -1.49
CA ILE A 14 -6.97 3.77 -2.93
C ILE A 14 -6.85 2.35 -3.46
N SER A 15 -6.13 1.46 -2.76
CA SER A 15 -6.00 0.05 -3.18
C SER A 15 -7.33 -0.70 -3.14
N LEU A 16 -8.19 -0.37 -2.17
CA LEU A 16 -9.53 -0.93 -2.04
C LEU A 16 -10.47 -0.44 -3.15
N VAL A 17 -10.50 0.88 -3.41
CA VAL A 17 -11.29 1.46 -4.51
C VAL A 17 -10.83 0.92 -5.85
N TYR A 18 -9.52 0.83 -6.09
CA TYR A 18 -8.98 0.25 -7.32
C TYR A 18 -9.42 -1.20 -7.54
N CYS A 19 -9.35 -2.03 -6.49
CA CYS A 19 -9.79 -3.42 -6.57
C CYS A 19 -11.32 -3.55 -6.70
N ALA A 20 -12.08 -2.69 -6.03
CA ALA A 20 -13.54 -2.66 -6.10
C ALA A 20 -14.06 -2.31 -7.51
N THR A 21 -13.36 -1.41 -8.21
CA THR A 21 -13.69 -1.07 -9.60
C THR A 21 -13.36 -2.21 -10.58
N ARG A 22 -12.43 -3.11 -10.23
CA ARG A 22 -11.89 -4.11 -11.15
C ARG A 22 -12.44 -5.53 -10.94
N TYR A 23 -12.87 -5.88 -9.74
CA TYR A 23 -13.34 -7.22 -9.42
C TYR A 23 -14.80 -7.19 -8.96
N GLU A 24 -15.62 -8.08 -9.51
CA GLU A 24 -17.05 -8.18 -9.16
C GLU A 24 -17.30 -8.95 -7.86
N MET A 25 -16.36 -9.83 -7.46
CA MET A 25 -16.49 -10.65 -6.25
C MET A 25 -15.83 -9.97 -5.02
N PRO A 26 -16.57 -9.72 -3.93
CA PRO A 26 -16.08 -8.98 -2.75
C PRO A 26 -14.93 -9.68 -2.03
N SER A 27 -14.92 -11.01 -2.03
CA SER A 27 -13.84 -11.82 -1.45
C SER A 27 -12.50 -11.59 -2.17
N ARG A 28 -12.52 -11.46 -3.50
CA ARG A 28 -11.32 -11.14 -4.28
C ARG A 28 -10.89 -9.69 -4.13
N ILE A 29 -11.83 -8.76 -3.94
CA ILE A 29 -11.52 -7.34 -3.75
C ILE A 29 -10.64 -7.14 -2.51
N LEU A 30 -11.07 -7.63 -1.35
CA LEU A 30 -10.34 -7.46 -0.09
C LEU A 30 -8.98 -8.16 -0.10
N GLN A 31 -8.94 -9.39 -0.61
CA GLN A 31 -7.69 -10.15 -0.67
C GLN A 31 -6.67 -9.47 -1.60
N THR A 32 -7.11 -9.00 -2.77
CA THR A 32 -6.20 -8.36 -3.74
C THR A 32 -5.79 -6.96 -3.28
N ALA A 33 -6.69 -6.19 -2.66
CA ALA A 33 -6.39 -4.88 -2.09
C ALA A 33 -5.34 -5.01 -0.97
N PHE A 34 -5.50 -5.99 -0.07
CA PHE A 34 -4.53 -6.26 0.99
C PHE A 34 -3.16 -6.67 0.44
N VAL A 35 -3.13 -7.51 -0.61
CA VAL A 35 -1.88 -7.88 -1.29
C VAL A 35 -1.23 -6.67 -1.96
N MET A 36 -1.97 -5.79 -2.63
CA MET A 36 -1.42 -4.57 -3.21
C MET A 36 -0.88 -3.62 -2.15
N PHE A 37 -1.65 -3.41 -1.08
CA PHE A 37 -1.27 -2.54 0.03
C PHE A 37 0.02 -3.02 0.71
N SER A 38 0.09 -4.30 1.06
CA SER A 38 1.27 -4.91 1.68
C SER A 38 2.50 -4.82 0.78
N LYS A 39 2.39 -5.11 -0.53
CA LYS A 39 3.50 -4.95 -1.48
C LYS A 39 3.99 -3.50 -1.56
N THR A 40 3.08 -2.54 -1.49
CA THR A 40 3.42 -1.11 -1.55
C THR A 40 4.18 -0.68 -0.30
N ILE A 41 3.70 -1.04 0.89
CA ILE A 41 4.38 -0.71 2.15
C ILE A 41 5.74 -1.40 2.25
N VAL A 42 5.83 -2.69 1.89
CA VAL A 42 7.09 -3.43 1.91
C VAL A 42 8.09 -2.80 0.95
N GLY A 43 7.68 -2.48 -0.28
CA GLY A 43 8.56 -1.80 -1.24
C GLY A 43 9.09 -0.46 -0.73
N LEU A 44 8.21 0.34 -0.10
CA LEU A 44 8.60 1.62 0.48
C LEU A 44 9.57 1.45 1.65
N ALA A 45 9.33 0.47 2.53
CA ALA A 45 10.18 0.15 3.67
C ALA A 45 11.56 -0.35 3.21
N THR A 46 11.60 -1.19 2.18
CA THR A 46 12.86 -1.67 1.59
C THR A 46 13.66 -0.51 0.99
N LEU A 47 13.04 0.36 0.20
CA LEU A 47 13.70 1.53 -0.37
C LEU A 47 14.24 2.45 0.74
N TYR A 48 13.45 2.70 1.78
CA TYR A 48 13.88 3.50 2.91
C TYR A 48 15.05 2.86 3.66
N GLY A 49 15.02 1.54 3.87
CA GLY A 49 16.12 0.80 4.49
C GLY A 49 17.42 0.85 3.66
N ILE A 50 17.31 0.75 2.33
CA ILE A 50 18.46 0.93 1.43
C ILE A 50 18.99 2.36 1.54
N LEU A 51 18.12 3.36 1.47
CA LEU A 51 18.52 4.77 1.59
C LEU A 51 19.22 5.04 2.92
N TRP A 52 18.68 4.49 4.02
CA TRP A 52 19.28 4.58 5.35
C TRP A 52 20.68 3.96 5.37
N TYR A 53 20.83 2.78 4.78
CA TYR A 53 22.12 2.09 4.71
C TYR A 53 23.18 2.91 3.96
N PHE A 54 22.81 3.55 2.84
CA PHE A 54 23.72 4.42 2.08
C PHE A 54 23.96 5.79 2.72
N SER A 55 23.00 6.27 3.52
CA SER A 55 23.12 7.53 4.25
C SER A 55 23.94 7.40 5.54
N SER A 56 24.14 6.17 6.01
CA SER A 56 24.93 5.85 7.20
C SER A 56 26.37 5.53 6.86
#